data_AF-A0A0B8SZP6-F1
#
_entry.id   AF-A0A0B8SZP6-F1
#
_cell.length_a   1.000
_cell.length_b   1.000
_cell.length_c   1.000
_cell.angle_alpha   90.00
_cell.angle_beta   90.00
_cell.angle_gamma   90.00
#
_symmetry.space_group_name_H-M   'P 1'
#
loop_
_entity.id
_entity.type
_entity.pdbx_description
1 polymer ?
#
loop_
_entity_poly.entity_id
_entity_poly.type
_entity_poly.pdbx_seq_one_letter_code
_entity_poly.pdbx_strand_id
1 'polypeptide(L)'
;MQQTIHDFGGFPQALFNVQYPAPGSPELAETTKAIVKNTTVQQDEKWGLDHGSWSVVKHLYPQVNVPVIQMSIDYTQPPSYHYTLAKELRILRRKGVLIVGSGNMVHNLRMVSWQHLNESYGYDWAIEANEAMKTMIQSRNHRALIDFRKQGRAFDLAIPTP
;
A
#
# COMPACT_ATOMS: atom_id res chain seq x y z
N MET A 1 5.09 -21.89 2.23
CA MET A 1 4.38 -20.93 1.35
C MET A 1 3.61 -19.98 2.25
N GLN A 2 3.45 -18.71 1.86
CA GLN A 2 2.75 -17.74 2.69
C GLN A 2 1.24 -18.03 2.69
N GLN A 3 0.60 -17.92 3.84
CA GLN A 3 -0.86 -18.04 3.96
C GLN A 3 -1.54 -16.83 3.30
N THR A 4 -2.61 -17.05 2.54
CA THR A 4 -3.47 -15.95 2.07
C THR A 4 -4.41 -15.51 3.20
N ILE A 5 -4.30 -14.25 3.63
CA ILE A 5 -5.10 -13.65 4.70
C ILE A 5 -6.32 -12.95 4.08
N HIS A 6 -7.47 -13.08 4.72
CA HIS A 6 -8.69 -12.37 4.37
C HIS A 6 -9.07 -11.40 5.51
N ASP A 7 -8.43 -10.24 5.54
CA ASP A 7 -8.54 -9.21 6.58
C ASP A 7 -9.63 -8.16 6.28
N PHE A 8 -10.72 -8.58 5.62
CA PHE A 8 -11.86 -7.74 5.24
C PHE A 8 -13.20 -8.45 5.53
N GLY A 9 -14.29 -7.68 5.58
CA GLY A 9 -15.63 -8.18 5.91
C GLY A 9 -16.73 -7.52 5.09
N GLY A 10 -17.91 -8.16 5.01
CA GLY A 10 -19.07 -7.63 4.27
C GLY A 10 -19.08 -7.94 2.77
N PHE A 11 -18.24 -8.88 2.32
CA PHE A 11 -18.06 -9.22 0.91
C PHE A 11 -18.58 -10.64 0.57
N PRO A 12 -18.82 -10.96 -0.72
CA PRO A 12 -19.25 -12.31 -1.13
C PRO A 12 -18.22 -13.41 -0.82
N GLN A 13 -18.70 -14.63 -0.57
CA GLN A 13 -17.86 -15.82 -0.30
C GLN A 13 -16.79 -16.07 -1.38
N ALA A 14 -17.07 -15.70 -2.64
CA ALA A 14 -16.10 -15.83 -3.72
C ALA A 14 -14.77 -15.11 -3.43
N LEU A 15 -14.79 -13.99 -2.70
CA LEU A 15 -13.57 -13.27 -2.30
C LEU A 15 -12.82 -13.99 -1.17
N PHE A 16 -13.52 -14.65 -0.24
CA PHE A 16 -12.92 -15.46 0.83
C PHE A 16 -12.35 -16.80 0.34
N ASN A 17 -12.75 -17.24 -0.85
CA ASN A 17 -12.23 -18.46 -1.49
C ASN A 17 -10.96 -18.20 -2.29
N VAL A 18 -10.52 -16.94 -2.43
CA VAL A 18 -9.31 -16.61 -3.18
C VAL A 18 -8.08 -17.14 -2.42
N GLN A 19 -7.21 -17.83 -3.14
CA GLN A 19 -5.90 -18.23 -2.64
C GLN A 19 -4.81 -17.70 -3.57
N TYR A 20 -3.70 -17.27 -2.98
CA TYR A 20 -2.48 -16.85 -3.66
C TYR A 20 -1.25 -17.22 -2.82
N PRO A 21 -0.83 -18.50 -2.85
CA PRO A 21 0.20 -19.04 -1.95
C PRO A 21 1.62 -18.73 -2.45
N ALA A 22 1.94 -17.44 -2.62
CA ALA A 22 3.25 -17.02 -3.10
C ALA A 22 4.39 -17.52 -2.18
N PRO A 23 5.51 -18.02 -2.75
CA PRO A 23 6.67 -18.36 -1.94
C PRO A 23 7.20 -17.10 -1.26
N GLY A 24 7.64 -17.22 0.00
CA GLY A 24 8.40 -16.17 0.66
C GLY A 24 9.84 -16.14 0.16
N SER A 25 10.62 -15.14 0.60
CA SER A 25 12.07 -15.13 0.42
C SER A 25 12.77 -14.69 1.71
N PRO A 26 13.17 -15.63 2.58
CA PRO A 26 13.91 -15.32 3.81
C PRO A 26 15.20 -14.54 3.54
N GLU A 27 15.91 -14.88 2.46
CA GLU A 27 17.12 -14.17 2.03
C GLU A 27 16.84 -12.70 1.68
N LEU A 28 15.76 -12.44 0.94
CA LEU A 28 15.36 -11.07 0.61
C LEU A 28 14.89 -10.30 1.86
N ALA A 29 14.20 -10.96 2.79
CA ALA A 29 13.78 -10.35 4.05
C ALA A 29 15.00 -9.95 4.90
N GLU A 30 16.00 -10.83 5.04
CA GLU A 30 17.24 -10.53 5.76
C GLU A 30 18.04 -9.41 5.06
N THR A 31 18.15 -9.48 3.73
CA THR A 31 18.81 -8.42 2.94
C THR A 31 18.12 -7.06 3.14
N THR A 32 16.79 -7.05 3.14
CA THR A 32 15.98 -5.82 3.32
C THR A 32 16.18 -5.25 4.71
N LYS A 33 16.13 -6.09 5.76
CA LYS A 33 16.43 -5.71 7.13
C LYS A 33 17.84 -5.12 7.27
N ALA A 34 18.84 -5.72 6.63
CA ALA A 34 20.22 -5.23 6.67
C ALA A 34 20.40 -3.88 5.94
N ILE A 35 19.58 -3.58 4.94
CA ILE A 35 19.59 -2.30 4.21
C ILE A 35 19.03 -1.16 5.06
N VAL A 36 17.95 -1.41 5.80
CA VAL A 36 17.28 -0.38 6.59
C VAL A 36 18.16 0.00 7.78
N LYS A 37 18.47 1.29 7.92
CA LYS A 37 19.37 1.82 8.98
C LYS A 37 18.67 2.74 9.96
N ASN A 38 17.62 3.43 9.52
CA ASN A 38 16.94 4.44 10.35
C ASN A 38 15.98 3.84 11.38
N THR A 39 15.74 2.52 11.35
CA THR A 39 14.88 1.84 12.31
C THR A 39 15.25 0.38 12.44
N THR A 40 14.75 -0.25 13.49
CA THR A 40 14.86 -1.68 13.72
C THR A 40 13.73 -2.39 12.98
N VAL A 41 14.09 -3.15 11.94
CA VAL A 41 13.15 -4.02 11.22
C VAL A 41 13.17 -5.41 11.84
N GLN A 42 11.99 -5.92 12.19
CA GLN A 42 11.79 -7.28 12.69
C GLN A 42 11.27 -8.18 11.57
N GLN A 43 11.60 -9.47 11.64
CA GLN A 43 11.08 -10.49 10.73
C GLN A 43 9.89 -11.19 11.38
N ASP A 44 8.86 -11.45 10.58
CA ASP A 44 7.72 -12.29 10.94
C ASP A 44 7.55 -13.38 9.88
N GLU A 45 7.61 -14.64 10.31
CA GLU A 45 7.49 -15.82 9.45
C GLU A 45 6.05 -16.36 9.39
N LYS A 46 5.12 -15.77 10.15
CA LYS A 46 3.77 -16.30 10.42
C LYS A 46 2.63 -15.46 9.85
N TRP A 47 2.83 -14.15 9.65
CA TRP A 47 1.74 -13.22 9.31
C TRP A 47 0.90 -13.66 8.10
N GLY A 48 1.53 -14.07 6.99
CA GLY A 48 0.85 -14.38 5.72
C GLY A 48 0.91 -13.21 4.74
N LEU A 49 0.06 -13.21 3.72
CA LEU A 49 -0.08 -12.17 2.69
C LEU A 49 -1.50 -11.58 2.79
N ASP A 50 -1.64 -10.30 3.14
CA ASP A 50 -2.92 -9.60 3.31
C ASP A 50 -3.63 -9.24 2.00
N HIS A 51 -4.90 -8.83 2.08
CA HIS A 51 -5.68 -8.55 0.88
C HIS A 51 -5.17 -7.35 0.08
N GLY A 52 -4.60 -6.34 0.73
CA GLY A 52 -3.98 -5.22 0.01
C GLY A 52 -2.86 -5.70 -0.91
N SER A 53 -2.16 -6.76 -0.48
CA SER A 53 -1.04 -7.33 -1.21
C SER A 53 -1.45 -8.39 -2.24
N TRP A 54 -2.19 -9.43 -1.84
CA TRP A 54 -2.51 -10.52 -2.76
C TRP A 54 -3.48 -10.10 -3.86
N SER A 55 -4.38 -9.15 -3.60
CA SER A 55 -5.36 -8.69 -4.60
C SER A 55 -4.69 -8.01 -5.78
N VAL A 56 -3.54 -7.36 -5.58
CA VAL A 56 -2.76 -6.74 -6.65
C VAL A 56 -1.82 -7.75 -7.30
N VAL A 57 -1.00 -8.45 -6.49
CA VAL A 57 0.09 -9.28 -7.01
C VAL A 57 -0.43 -10.49 -7.79
N LYS A 58 -1.60 -11.04 -7.43
CA LYS A 58 -2.23 -12.15 -8.16
C LYS A 58 -2.49 -11.84 -9.64
N HIS A 59 -2.82 -10.60 -9.97
CA HIS A 59 -3.05 -10.20 -11.36
C HIS A 59 -1.75 -9.93 -12.11
N LEU A 60 -0.70 -9.49 -11.42
CA LEU A 60 0.63 -9.26 -12.01
C LEU A 60 1.37 -10.58 -12.28
N TYR A 61 1.30 -11.53 -11.34
CA TYR A 61 2.02 -12.81 -11.38
C TYR A 61 1.09 -14.01 -11.11
N PRO A 62 0.10 -14.29 -11.98
CA PRO A 62 -0.94 -15.29 -11.73
C PRO A 62 -0.41 -16.73 -11.57
N GLN A 63 0.80 -17.01 -12.05
CA GLN A 63 1.44 -18.32 -11.97
C GLN A 63 2.14 -18.58 -10.62
N VAL A 64 2.13 -17.61 -9.69
CA VAL A 64 2.69 -17.78 -8.33
C VAL A 64 4.19 -18.16 -8.36
N ASN A 65 4.91 -17.75 -9.40
CA ASN A 65 6.29 -18.14 -9.67
C ASN A 65 7.32 -17.08 -9.27
N VAL A 66 6.89 -16.02 -8.57
CA VAL A 66 7.75 -14.95 -8.06
C VAL A 66 7.66 -14.93 -6.54
N PRO A 67 8.80 -14.97 -5.81
CA PRO A 67 8.79 -14.80 -4.37
C PRO A 67 8.30 -13.41 -3.95
N VAL A 68 7.47 -13.37 -2.91
CA VAL A 68 6.90 -12.14 -2.35
C VAL A 68 7.30 -12.04 -0.89
N ILE A 69 7.68 -10.85 -0.43
CA ILE A 69 7.76 -10.53 1.00
C ILE A 69 6.91 -9.30 1.25
N GLN A 70 6.36 -9.18 2.46
CA GLN A 70 5.62 -8.00 2.88
C GLN A 70 6.48 -7.11 3.79
N MET A 71 6.21 -5.82 3.74
CA MET A 71 6.76 -4.84 4.68
C MET A 71 5.60 -4.06 5.28
N SER A 72 5.44 -4.15 6.59
CA SER A 72 4.42 -3.40 7.32
C SER A 72 4.78 -1.91 7.42
N ILE A 73 3.77 -1.10 7.76
CA ILE A 73 3.91 0.34 8.03
C ILE A 73 3.74 0.56 9.53
N ASP A 74 4.63 1.37 10.12
CA ASP A 74 4.53 1.79 11.52
C ASP A 74 3.60 3.00 11.65
N TYR A 75 2.36 2.75 12.08
CA TYR A 75 1.32 3.79 12.24
C TYR A 75 1.66 4.88 13.28
N THR A 76 2.68 4.68 14.12
CA THR A 76 3.08 5.68 15.10
C THR A 76 3.99 6.77 14.52
N GLN A 77 4.42 6.61 13.27
CA GLN A 77 5.43 7.46 12.64
C GLN A 77 4.82 8.43 11.62
N PRO A 78 5.46 9.59 11.38
CA PRO A 78 4.94 10.57 10.42
C PRO A 78 5.23 10.14 8.95
N PRO A 79 4.51 10.71 7.96
CA PRO A 79 4.73 10.41 6.54
C PRO A 79 6.18 10.65 6.07
N SER A 80 6.85 11.66 6.63
CA SER A 80 8.25 11.98 6.32
C SER A 80 9.22 10.86 6.74
N TYR A 81 8.90 10.12 7.81
CA TYR A 81 9.66 8.95 8.25
C TYR A 81 9.56 7.84 7.21
N HIS A 82 8.35 7.49 6.77
CA HIS A 82 8.14 6.44 5.74
C HIS A 82 8.79 6.80 4.41
N TYR A 83 8.69 8.07 3.99
CA TYR A 83 9.35 8.53 2.78
C TYR A 83 10.89 8.43 2.88
N THR A 84 11.45 8.68 4.06
CA THR A 84 12.90 8.53 4.29
C THR A 84 13.32 7.07 4.31
N LEU A 85 12.57 6.20 4.99
CA LEU A 85 12.78 4.75 4.99
C LEU A 85 12.73 4.18 3.56
N ALA A 86 11.74 4.57 2.77
CA ALA A 86 11.58 4.09 1.39
C ALA A 86 12.76 4.44 0.48
N LYS A 87 13.50 5.52 0.76
CA LYS A 87 14.74 5.86 0.03
C LYS A 87 15.84 4.82 0.24
N GLU A 88 15.92 4.21 1.42
CA GLU A 88 16.91 3.17 1.73
C GLU A 88 16.66 1.92 0.89
N LEU A 89 15.38 1.56 0.71
CA LEU A 89 14.94 0.41 -0.09
C LEU A 89 15.26 0.54 -1.58
N ARG A 90 15.60 1.74 -2.07
CA ARG A 90 15.91 2.00 -3.50
C ARG A 90 16.99 1.07 -4.05
N ILE A 91 17.95 0.64 -3.22
CA ILE A 91 19.03 -0.27 -3.66
C ILE A 91 18.51 -1.65 -4.10
N LEU A 92 17.37 -2.11 -3.56
CA LEU A 92 16.74 -3.37 -3.94
C LEU A 92 16.36 -3.40 -5.43
N ARG A 93 16.00 -2.25 -5.99
CA ARG A 93 15.68 -2.12 -7.43
C ARG A 93 16.88 -2.46 -8.33
N ARG A 94 18.11 -2.34 -7.83
CA ARG A 94 19.33 -2.75 -8.56
C ARG A 94 19.65 -4.24 -8.40
N LYS A 95 18.95 -4.94 -7.52
CA LYS A 95 19.07 -6.37 -7.24
C LYS A 95 17.94 -7.20 -7.88
N GLY A 96 17.21 -6.63 -8.84
CA GLY A 96 16.10 -7.31 -9.52
C GLY A 96 14.80 -7.37 -8.72
N VAL A 97 14.67 -6.59 -7.63
CA VAL A 97 13.47 -6.56 -6.79
C VAL A 97 12.48 -5.51 -7.32
N LEU A 98 11.24 -5.94 -7.55
CA LEU A 98 10.10 -5.06 -7.78
C LEU A 98 9.52 -4.61 -6.44
N ILE A 99 9.45 -3.29 -6.21
CA ILE A 99 8.80 -2.72 -5.04
C ILE A 99 7.39 -2.30 -5.46
N VAL A 100 6.38 -2.85 -4.78
CA VAL A 100 4.96 -2.55 -5.01
C VAL A 100 4.39 -1.86 -3.78
N GLY A 101 3.81 -0.67 -3.95
CA GLY A 101 2.97 -0.03 -2.95
C GLY A 101 1.51 -0.16 -3.38
N SER A 102 0.69 -0.81 -2.56
CA SER A 102 -0.75 -1.02 -2.81
C SER A 102 -1.57 -0.27 -1.77
N GLY A 103 -2.54 0.51 -2.23
CA GLY A 103 -3.41 1.31 -1.38
C GLY A 103 -4.24 2.30 -2.19
N ASN A 104 -4.83 3.27 -1.52
CA ASN A 104 -5.70 4.28 -2.12
C ASN A 104 -5.24 5.69 -1.76
N MET A 105 -5.29 6.61 -2.73
CA MET A 105 -5.02 8.03 -2.48
C MET A 105 -6.20 8.72 -1.77
N VAL A 106 -7.42 8.35 -2.15
CA VAL A 106 -8.67 8.79 -1.51
C VAL A 106 -9.30 7.57 -0.87
N HIS A 107 -9.38 7.55 0.46
CA HIS A 107 -9.83 6.40 1.23
C HIS A 107 -10.64 6.82 2.45
N ASN A 108 -11.90 7.18 2.21
CA ASN A 108 -12.86 7.50 3.27
C ASN A 108 -14.13 6.68 3.11
N LEU A 109 -14.13 5.48 3.69
CA LEU A 109 -15.25 4.54 3.61
C LEU A 109 -16.53 5.07 4.26
N ARG A 110 -16.43 6.05 5.18
CA ARG A 110 -17.60 6.70 5.80
C ARG A 110 -18.38 7.58 4.82
N MET A 111 -17.73 7.99 3.72
CA MET A 111 -18.28 8.89 2.71
C MET A 111 -18.61 8.16 1.42
N VAL A 112 -18.66 6.83 1.40
CA VAL A 112 -19.03 6.07 0.20
C VAL A 112 -20.48 6.39 -0.18
N SER A 113 -20.69 6.78 -1.44
CA SER A 113 -22.04 6.98 -1.97
C SER A 113 -22.62 5.65 -2.44
N TRP A 114 -23.40 5.01 -1.57
CA TRP A 114 -24.07 3.74 -1.88
C TRP A 114 -25.10 3.84 -3.02
N GLN A 115 -25.62 5.04 -3.29
CA GLN A 115 -26.58 5.29 -4.37
C GLN A 115 -25.92 5.28 -5.76
N HIS A 116 -24.62 5.55 -5.85
CA HIS A 116 -23.87 5.66 -7.10
C HIS A 116 -22.85 4.51 -7.30
N LEU A 117 -23.03 3.34 -6.66
CA LEU A 117 -22.07 2.23 -6.72
C LEU A 117 -21.78 1.73 -8.15
N ASN A 118 -22.77 1.82 -9.04
CA ASN A 118 -22.68 1.34 -10.42
C ASN A 118 -22.40 2.48 -11.42
N GLU A 119 -22.04 3.67 -10.91
CA GLU A 119 -21.81 4.87 -11.71
C GLU A 119 -20.38 5.37 -11.52
N SER A 120 -19.84 6.05 -12.52
CA SER A 120 -18.58 6.78 -12.38
C SER A 120 -18.82 8.07 -11.59
N TYR A 121 -18.86 7.97 -10.27
CA TYR A 121 -19.15 9.07 -9.36
C TYR A 121 -18.01 9.35 -8.38
N GLY A 122 -17.76 10.63 -8.12
CA GLY A 122 -16.89 11.08 -7.04
C GLY A 122 -17.39 12.45 -6.56
N TYR A 123 -17.37 12.67 -5.24
CA TYR A 123 -17.64 13.99 -4.70
C TYR A 123 -16.57 14.99 -5.17
N ASP A 124 -16.93 16.26 -5.30
CA ASP A 124 -16.00 17.32 -5.73
C ASP A 124 -14.69 17.32 -4.92
N TRP A 125 -14.77 17.17 -3.60
CA TRP A 125 -13.59 17.11 -2.72
C TRP A 125 -12.71 15.87 -3.00
N ALA A 126 -13.30 14.75 -3.42
CA ALA A 126 -12.57 13.53 -3.72
C ALA A 126 -11.83 13.68 -5.07
N ILE A 127 -12.51 14.27 -6.06
CA ILE A 127 -11.92 14.58 -7.37
C ILE A 127 -10.80 15.61 -7.21
N GLU A 128 -11.03 16.68 -6.44
CA GLU A 128 -10.05 17.72 -6.14
C GLU A 128 -8.77 17.13 -5.53
N ALA A 129 -8.91 16.36 -4.44
CA ALA A 129 -7.76 15.74 -3.78
C ALA A 129 -7.01 14.78 -4.72
N ASN A 130 -7.73 13.97 -5.50
CA ASN A 130 -7.15 13.03 -6.46
C ASN A 130 -6.35 13.74 -7.57
N GLU A 131 -6.90 14.77 -8.20
CA GLU A 131 -6.21 15.51 -9.27
C GLU A 131 -5.02 16.31 -8.73
N ALA A 132 -5.14 16.87 -7.52
CA ALA A 132 -4.02 17.52 -6.85
C ALA A 132 -2.88 16.53 -6.57
N MET A 133 -3.17 15.34 -6.02
CA MET A 133 -2.16 14.30 -5.78
C MET A 133 -1.50 13.83 -7.07
N LYS A 134 -2.27 13.58 -8.14
CA LYS A 134 -1.71 13.22 -9.46
C LYS A 134 -0.73 14.28 -9.96
N THR A 135 -1.12 15.55 -9.87
CA THR A 135 -0.28 16.69 -10.27
C THR A 135 1.02 16.73 -9.45
N MET A 136 0.94 16.54 -8.14
CA MET A 136 2.12 16.52 -7.26
C MET A 136 3.04 15.33 -7.56
N ILE A 137 2.49 14.15 -7.88
CA ILE A 137 3.26 12.97 -8.28
C ILE A 137 3.99 13.23 -9.60
N GLN A 138 3.28 13.72 -10.62
CA GLN A 138 3.84 13.99 -11.95
C GLN A 138 4.94 15.06 -11.90
N SER A 139 4.72 16.11 -11.11
CA SER A 139 5.70 17.19 -10.90
C SER A 139 6.80 16.84 -9.89
N ARG A 140 6.79 15.63 -9.31
CA ARG A 140 7.72 15.18 -8.26
C ARG A 140 7.74 16.10 -7.03
N ASN A 141 6.63 16.77 -6.74
CA ASN A 141 6.45 17.58 -5.54
C ASN A 141 6.20 16.69 -4.32
N HIS A 142 7.22 15.92 -3.94
CA HIS A 142 7.10 14.97 -2.84
C HIS A 142 6.89 15.66 -1.50
N ARG A 143 7.35 16.90 -1.34
CA ARG A 143 7.14 17.66 -0.09
C ARG A 143 5.65 17.92 0.16
N ALA A 144 4.89 18.31 -0.86
CA ALA A 144 3.45 18.52 -0.72
C ALA A 144 2.70 17.21 -0.41
N LEU A 145 3.12 16.10 -1.01
CA LEU A 145 2.57 14.76 -0.72
C LEU A 145 2.87 14.29 0.71
N ILE A 146 4.07 14.59 1.23
CA ILE A 146 4.44 14.29 2.62
C ILE A 146 3.64 15.16 3.59
N ASP A 147 3.53 16.46 3.28
CA ASP A 147 2.78 17.45 4.06
C ASP A 147 1.29 17.47 3.65
N PHE A 148 0.67 16.30 3.42
CA PHE A 148 -0.69 16.22 2.87
C PHE A 148 -1.75 16.91 3.76
N ARG A 149 -1.54 16.94 5.07
CA ARG A 149 -2.39 17.67 6.05
C ARG A 149 -2.42 19.19 5.81
N LYS A 150 -1.47 19.74 5.06
CA LYS A 150 -1.42 21.17 4.70
C LYS A 150 -2.17 21.49 3.41
N GLN A 151 -2.70 20.50 2.71
CA GLN A 151 -3.38 20.68 1.43
C GLN A 151 -4.87 21.03 1.57
N GLY A 152 -5.36 21.12 2.82
CA GLY A 152 -6.70 21.61 3.13
C GLY A 152 -7.77 20.51 3.22
N ARG A 153 -9.03 20.95 3.29
CA ARG A 153 -10.17 20.12 3.67
C ARG A 153 -10.39 18.91 2.75
N ALA A 154 -10.13 19.04 1.46
CA ALA A 154 -10.28 17.94 0.51
C ALA A 154 -9.35 16.76 0.87
N PHE A 155 -8.12 17.04 1.29
CA PHE A 155 -7.17 16.02 1.75
C PHE A 155 -7.52 15.46 3.13
N ASP A 156 -8.01 16.28 4.05
CA ASP A 156 -8.48 15.80 5.36
C ASP A 156 -9.67 14.84 5.23
N LEU A 157 -10.56 15.10 4.26
CA LEU A 157 -11.64 14.18 3.91
C LEU A 157 -11.13 12.93 3.18
N ALA A 158 -10.14 13.07 2.30
CA ALA A 158 -9.58 11.96 1.53
C ALA A 158 -8.77 10.98 2.38
N ILE A 159 -8.04 11.47 3.38
CA ILE A 159 -7.10 10.69 4.21
C ILE A 159 -7.46 10.89 5.70
N PRO A 160 -8.59 10.32 6.16
CA PRO A 160 -9.13 10.59 7.50
C PRO A 160 -8.34 9.94 8.63
N THR A 161 -7.48 8.96 8.33
CA THR A 161 -6.59 8.28 9.29
C THR A 161 -5.13 8.43 8.87
N PRO A 162 -4.17 8.36 9.81
CA PRO A 162 -2.74 8.24 9.49
C PRO A 162 -2.44 6.99 8.67
#